data_AF-A0A3D4WSX5-F1
#
_entry.id   AF-A0A3D4WSX5-F1
#
_cell.length_a   1.000
_cell.length_b   1.000
_cell.length_c   1.000
_cell.angle_alpha   90.00
_cell.angle_beta   90.00
_cell.angle_gamma   90.00
#
_symmetry.space_group_name_H-M   'P 1'
#
loop_
_entity.id
_entity.type
_entity.pdbx_description
1 polymer ?
#
loop_
_entity_poly.entity_id
_entity_poly.type
_entity_poly.pdbx_seq_one_letter_code
_entity_poly.pdbx_strand_id
1 'polypeptide(L)'
;MEPVRVEIAARLLDMSDKTVRAWAKEGVLTPAVKEPRLLLDPTRLHEVLHLVRDLKAAGKNRNLLDLIWYRLSDQALLDRDDLQESLAQMARGEYAPLDFEQFGQSTKEP
;
A
#
# COMPACT_ATOMS: atom_id res chain seq x y z
N MET A 1 1.05 -16.17 -11.32
CA MET A 1 2.33 -16.41 -10.62
C MET A 1 2.12 -17.48 -9.56
N GLU A 2 3.17 -18.22 -9.20
CA GLU A 2 3.10 -19.30 -8.20
C GLU A 2 3.20 -18.74 -6.77
N PRO A 3 2.43 -19.25 -5.79
CA PRO A 3 2.51 -18.83 -4.39
C PRO A 3 3.89 -19.02 -3.76
N VAL A 4 4.30 -18.06 -2.92
CA VAL A 4 5.66 -18.02 -2.36
C VAL A 4 5.68 -18.54 -0.93
N ARG A 5 6.65 -19.39 -0.60
CA ARG A 5 6.84 -19.90 0.76
C ARG A 5 7.36 -18.79 1.68
N VAL A 6 6.95 -18.83 2.95
CA VAL A 6 7.40 -17.90 4.00
C VAL A 6 8.92 -17.76 4.05
N GLU A 7 9.65 -18.88 4.00
CA GLU A 7 11.13 -18.89 4.03
C GLU A 7 11.75 -18.12 2.85
N ILE A 8 11.17 -18.24 1.66
CA ILE A 8 11.64 -17.52 0.47
C ILE A 8 11.34 -16.03 0.63
N ALA A 9 10.13 -15.68 1.07
CA ALA A 9 9.75 -14.29 1.33
C ALA A 9 10.62 -13.63 2.41
N ALA A 10 10.96 -14.35 3.48
CA ALA A 10 11.84 -13.89 4.55
C ALA A 10 13.23 -13.53 4.02
N ARG A 11 13.79 -14.38 3.16
CA ARG A 11 15.06 -14.11 2.47
C ARG A 11 14.99 -12.93 1.51
N LEU A 12 13.90 -12.78 0.77
CA LEU A 12 13.71 -11.68 -0.18
C LEU A 12 13.58 -10.32 0.52
N LEU A 13 12.85 -10.28 1.63
CA LEU A 13 12.63 -9.06 2.43
C LEU A 13 13.79 -8.77 3.38
N ASP A 14 14.70 -9.73 3.56
CA ASP A 14 15.79 -9.68 4.54
C ASP A 14 15.21 -9.44 5.95
N MET A 15 14.36 -10.38 6.37
CA MET A 15 13.64 -10.42 7.65
C MET A 15 13.52 -11.86 8.16
N SER A 16 13.07 -12.04 9.40
CA SER A 16 12.80 -13.39 9.94
C SER A 16 11.45 -13.96 9.47
N ASP A 17 11.35 -15.29 9.37
CA ASP A 17 10.08 -16.01 9.16
C ASP A 17 8.98 -15.57 10.13
N LYS A 18 9.35 -15.32 11.40
CA LYS A 18 8.41 -14.84 12.44
C LYS A 18 7.81 -13.49 12.04
N THR A 19 8.63 -12.56 11.53
CA THR A 19 8.19 -11.25 11.08
C THR A 19 7.28 -11.35 9.87
N VAL A 20 7.63 -12.19 8.89
CA VAL A 20 6.80 -12.45 7.69
C VAL A 20 5.44 -13.02 8.07
N ARG A 21 5.39 -13.98 9.00
CA ARG A 21 4.13 -14.54 9.51
C ARG A 21 3.30 -13.49 10.26
N ALA A 22 3.93 -12.63 11.04
CA ALA A 22 3.25 -11.52 11.70
C ALA A 22 2.66 -10.56 10.64
N TRP A 23 3.41 -10.19 9.62
CA TRP A 23 2.92 -9.31 8.55
C TRP A 23 1.77 -9.91 7.75
N ALA A 24 1.77 -11.23 7.55
CA ALA A 24 0.63 -11.93 6.96
C ALA A 24 -0.61 -11.92 7.85
N LYS A 25 -0.44 -11.94 9.18
CA LYS A 25 -1.53 -11.83 10.15
C LYS A 25 -2.07 -10.40 10.24
N GLU A 26 -1.19 -9.41 10.17
CA GLU A 26 -1.53 -7.97 10.18
C GLU A 26 -2.04 -7.46 8.82
N GLY A 27 -2.11 -8.32 7.80
CA GLY A 27 -2.67 -7.99 6.48
C GLY A 27 -1.76 -7.19 5.54
N VAL A 28 -0.50 -6.99 5.90
CA VAL A 28 0.51 -6.37 5.02
C VAL A 28 0.87 -7.31 3.86
N LEU A 29 1.04 -8.60 4.17
CA LEU A 29 1.21 -9.65 3.17
C LEU A 29 -0.08 -10.45 3.04
N THR A 30 -0.44 -10.82 1.82
CA THR A 30 -1.68 -11.58 1.56
C THR A 30 -1.36 -13.08 1.51
N PRO A 31 -1.99 -13.92 2.35
CA PRO A 31 -1.91 -15.38 2.22
C PRO A 31 -2.64 -15.84 0.96
N ALA A 32 -1.95 -16.55 0.06
CA ALA A 32 -2.58 -17.28 -1.04
C ALA A 32 -3.14 -18.64 -0.57
N VAL A 33 -2.45 -19.29 0.38
CA VAL A 33 -2.88 -20.54 1.02
C VAL A 33 -2.54 -20.45 2.51
N LYS A 34 -3.50 -20.77 3.39
CA LYS A 34 -3.27 -20.74 4.85
C LYS A 34 -2.89 -22.12 5.40
N GLU A 35 -3.47 -23.19 4.86
CA GLU A 35 -3.30 -24.57 5.31
C GLU A 35 -3.10 -25.54 4.13
N PRO A 36 -2.35 -26.66 4.32
CA PRO A 36 -1.64 -27.06 5.53
C PRO A 36 -0.34 -26.26 5.77
N ARG A 37 0.06 -25.41 4.82
CA ARG A 37 1.26 -24.58 4.92
C ARG A 37 0.98 -23.19 4.36
N LEU A 38 1.39 -22.16 5.10
CA LEU A 38 1.25 -20.77 4.69
C LEU A 38 2.08 -20.48 3.43
N LEU A 39 1.39 -20.07 2.36
CA LEU A 39 1.96 -19.54 1.12
C LEU A 39 1.43 -18.13 0.89
N LEU A 40 2.28 -17.25 0.37
CA LEU A 40 2.02 -15.83 0.17
C LEU A 40 1.71 -15.54 -1.30
N ASP A 41 0.83 -14.58 -1.51
CA ASP A 41 0.55 -14.04 -2.81
C ASP A 41 1.79 -13.34 -3.38
N PRO A 42 2.26 -13.74 -4.58
CA PRO A 42 3.49 -13.21 -5.18
C PRO A 42 3.37 -11.75 -5.60
N THR A 43 2.19 -11.31 -6.03
CA THR A 43 1.96 -9.92 -6.45
C THR A 43 2.08 -8.99 -5.24
N ARG A 44 1.37 -9.31 -4.16
CA ARG A 44 1.45 -8.53 -2.92
C ARG A 44 2.85 -8.56 -2.31
N LEU A 45 3.53 -9.69 -2.37
CA LEU A 45 4.92 -9.79 -1.90
C LEU A 45 5.85 -8.87 -2.69
N HIS A 46 5.67 -8.78 -4.01
CA HIS A 46 6.47 -7.93 -4.88
C HIS A 46 6.25 -6.44 -4.58
N GLU A 47 5.01 -6.00 -4.38
CA GLU A 47 4.70 -4.63 -3.94
C GLU A 47 5.41 -4.27 -2.62
N VAL A 48 5.25 -5.12 -1.60
CA VAL A 48 5.87 -4.92 -0.29
C VAL A 48 7.39 -4.96 -0.39
N LEU A 49 7.96 -5.81 -1.26
CA LEU A 49 9.40 -5.88 -1.50
C LEU A 49 9.95 -4.55 -2.03
N HIS A 50 9.27 -3.91 -2.99
CA HIS A 50 9.66 -2.60 -3.49
C HIS A 50 9.62 -1.55 -2.39
N LEU A 51 8.54 -1.50 -1.60
CA LEU A 51 8.41 -0.55 -0.49
C LEU A 51 9.52 -0.75 0.55
N VAL A 52 9.81 -1.99 0.95
CA VAL A 52 10.89 -2.29 1.91
C VAL A 52 12.24 -1.85 1.36
N ARG A 53 12.52 -2.08 0.08
CA ARG A 53 13.77 -1.65 -0.56
C ARG A 53 13.91 -0.14 -0.55
N ASP A 54 12.86 0.58 -0.92
CA ASP A 54 12.86 2.04 -0.95
C ASP A 54 13.05 2.63 0.45
N LEU A 55 12.38 2.04 1.46
CA LEU A 55 12.53 2.45 2.86
C LEU A 55 13.95 2.19 3.38
N LYS A 56 14.51 1.00 3.13
CA LYS A 56 15.90 0.67 3.50
C LYS A 56 16.89 1.61 2.79
N ALA A 57 16.69 1.91 1.51
CA ALA A 57 17.52 2.86 0.75
C ALA A 57 17.43 4.28 1.32
N ALA A 58 16.27 4.69 1.83
CA ALA A 58 16.09 5.96 2.55
C ALA A 58 16.62 5.93 4.00
N GLY A 59 17.30 4.87 4.41
CA GLY A 59 17.87 4.71 5.76
C GLY A 59 16.84 4.35 6.85
N LYS A 60 15.61 4.02 6.48
CA LYS A 60 14.54 3.63 7.41
C LYS A 60 14.59 2.11 7.64
N ASN A 61 15.19 1.70 8.76
CA ASN A 61 15.31 0.28 9.14
C ASN A 61 14.45 -0.11 10.35
N ARG A 62 13.77 0.86 11.00
CA ARG A 62 12.89 0.65 12.16
C ARG A 62 11.46 1.04 11.80
N ASN A 63 10.49 0.46 12.51
CA ASN A 63 9.06 0.70 12.32
C ASN A 63 8.61 0.49 10.85
N LEU A 64 9.22 -0.48 10.17
CA LEU A 64 8.91 -0.79 8.76
C LEU A 64 7.43 -1.11 8.56
N LEU A 65 6.81 -1.83 9.50
CA LEU A 65 5.40 -2.17 9.44
C LEU A 65 4.52 -0.91 9.33
N ASP A 66 4.71 0.05 10.23
CA ASP A 66 3.90 1.28 10.26
C ASP A 66 4.15 2.14 9.01
N LEU A 67 5.40 2.23 8.56
CA LEU A 67 5.78 2.98 7.36
C LEU A 67 5.19 2.36 6.09
N ILE A 68 5.18 1.03 6.00
CA ILE A 68 4.56 0.30 4.90
C ILE A 68 3.05 0.47 4.94
N TRP A 69 2.43 0.39 6.13
CA TRP A 69 0.99 0.61 6.29
C TRP A 69 0.60 2.00 5.82
N TYR A 70 1.30 3.04 6.29
CA TYR A 70 1.07 4.43 5.87
C TYR A 70 1.18 4.58 4.35
N ARG A 71 2.22 4.00 3.74
CA ARG A 71 2.47 4.15 2.30
C ARG A 71 1.50 3.34 1.43
N LEU A 72 1.07 2.17 1.89
CA LEU A 72 0.03 1.39 1.22
C LEU A 72 -1.33 2.08 1.30
N SER A 73 -1.65 2.71 2.43
CA SER A 73 -2.86 3.52 2.56
C SER A 73 -2.80 4.78 1.71
N ASP A 74 -1.64 5.44 1.67
CA ASP A 74 -1.41 6.59 0.81
C ASP A 74 -1.55 6.20 -0.66
N GLN A 75 -0.93 5.11 -1.11
CA GLN A 75 -1.12 4.61 -2.47
C GLN A 75 -2.57 4.23 -2.79
N ALA A 76 -3.28 3.55 -1.88
CA ALA A 76 -4.69 3.24 -2.07
C ALA A 76 -5.58 4.50 -2.09
N LEU A 77 -5.16 5.58 -1.44
CA LEU A 77 -5.82 6.89 -1.50
C LEU A 77 -5.48 7.62 -2.82
N LEU A 78 -4.26 7.46 -3.34
CA LEU A 78 -3.79 8.00 -4.61
C LEU A 78 -4.34 7.26 -5.83
N ASP A 79 -4.66 5.97 -5.71
CA ASP A 79 -5.29 5.15 -6.74
C ASP A 79 -6.79 5.50 -6.94
N ARG A 80 -7.30 6.45 -6.15
CA ARG A 80 -8.58 7.11 -6.42
C ARG A 80 -8.35 8.12 -7.54
N ASP A 81 -8.87 7.79 -8.73
CA ASP A 81 -8.65 8.53 -9.99
C ASP A 81 -8.92 10.05 -9.87
N ASP A 82 -9.86 10.45 -9.00
CA ASP A 82 -10.22 11.85 -8.73
C ASP A 82 -9.14 12.64 -7.96
N LEU A 83 -8.38 11.97 -7.10
CA LEU A 83 -7.34 12.59 -6.29
C LEU A 83 -5.99 12.65 -7.03
N GLN A 84 -5.73 11.67 -7.89
CA GLN A 84 -4.50 11.59 -8.67
C GLN A 84 -4.34 12.78 -9.62
N GLU A 85 -5.44 13.21 -10.26
CA GLU A 85 -5.47 14.39 -11.12
C GLU A 85 -5.26 15.68 -10.33
N SER A 86 -5.90 15.79 -9.15
CA SER A 86 -5.77 16.94 -8.25
C SER A 86 -4.34 17.11 -7.70
N LEU A 87 -3.65 16.01 -7.37
CA LEU A 87 -2.25 16.05 -6.91
C LEU A 87 -1.25 16.30 -8.03
N ALA A 88 -1.51 15.78 -9.24
CA ALA A 88 -0.72 16.11 -10.41
C ALA A 88 -0.81 17.61 -10.78
N GLN A 89 -1.96 18.25 -10.53
CA GLN A 89 -2.12 19.70 -10.68
C GLN A 89 -1.32 20.47 -9.61
N MET A 90 -1.37 20.05 -8.34
CA MET A 90 -0.56 20.64 -7.27
C MET A 90 0.95 20.48 -7.47
N ALA A 91 1.41 19.32 -7.93
CA ALA A 91 2.82 19.07 -8.23
C ALA A 91 3.35 19.91 -9.42
N ARG A 92 2.45 20.38 -10.29
CA ARG A 92 2.73 21.31 -11.39
C ARG A 92 2.62 22.79 -10.97
N GLY A 93 2.29 23.08 -9.71
CA GLY A 93 2.11 24.45 -9.21
C GLY A 93 0.82 25.12 -9.68
N GLU A 94 -0.12 24.37 -10.24
CA GLU A 94 -1.42 24.87 -10.70
C GLU A 94 -2.45 24.60 -9.61
N TYR A 95 -2.61 25.56 -8.70
CA TYR A 95 -3.77 25.60 -7.81
C TYR A 95 -4.83 26.47 -8.49
N ALA A 96 -5.81 25.85 -9.16
CA ALA A 96 -7.07 26.54 -9.39
C ALA A 96 -7.78 26.65 -8.02
N PRO A 97 -8.28 27.83 -7.62
CA PRO A 97 -9.13 27.91 -6.44
C PRO A 97 -10.34 27.01 -6.70
N LEU A 98 -10.49 25.96 -5.88
CA LEU A 98 -11.74 25.22 -5.81
C LEU A 98 -12.81 26.20 -5.36
N ASP A 99 -13.59 26.68 -6.32
CA ASP A 99 -14.75 27.51 -6.05
C ASP A 99 -15.81 26.61 -5.41
N PHE A 100 -15.95 26.72 -4.08
CA PHE A 100 -16.91 25.95 -3.29
C PHE A 100 -18.38 26.40 -3.53
N GLU A 101 -18.64 27.28 -4.51
CA GLU A 101 -19.96 27.87 -4.78
C GLU A 101 -20.97 26.98 -5.56
N GLN A 102 -20.84 25.65 -5.55
CA GLN A 102 -21.89 24.77 -6.13
C GLN A 102 -22.51 23.76 -5.18
N PHE A 103 -22.18 23.77 -3.88
CA PHE A 103 -23.01 23.10 -2.87
C PHE A 103 -24.20 23.98 -2.47
N GLY A 104 -25.06 24.27 -3.45
CA GLY A 104 -26.18 25.18 -3.28
C GLY A 104 -27.35 24.86 -4.22
N GLN A 105 -28.21 23.96 -3.75
CA GLN A 105 -29.63 23.80 -4.13
C GLN A 105 -29.95 23.04 -5.44
N SER A 106 -30.65 21.91 -5.31
CA SER A 106 -32.06 21.86 -5.71
C SER A 106 -32.73 20.61 -5.15
N THR A 107 -33.56 20.82 -4.14
CA THR A 107 -34.74 20.00 -3.86
C THR A 107 -35.67 20.02 -5.07
N LYS A 108 -36.13 18.86 -5.55
CA LYS A 108 -37.56 18.50 -5.68
C LYS A 108 -37.77 17.16 -6.38
N GLU A 109 -38.55 16.34 -5.70
CA GLU A 109 -39.29 15.17 -6.18
C GLU A 109 -40.27 15.54 -7.30
N PRO A 110 -40.70 14.56 -8.10
CA PRO A 110 -42.08 14.41 -8.53
C PRO A 110 -42.89 13.44 -7.65
#